data_AF-A0A7S0NBV0-F1
#
_entry.id   AF-A0A7S0NBV0-F1
#
_cell.length_a   1.000
_cell.length_b   1.000
_cell.length_c   1.000
_cell.angle_alpha   90.00
_cell.angle_beta   90.00
_cell.angle_gamma   90.00
#
_symmetry.space_group_name_H-M   'P 1'
#
loop_
_entity.id
_entity.type
_entity.pdbx_description
1 polymer ?
#
loop_
_entity_poly.entity_id
_entity_poly.type
_entity_poly.pdbx_seq_one_letter_code
_entity_poly.pdbx_strand_id
1 'polypeptide(L)'
;VRKVECIYSFDTPESPDGLFVSLSNYQGFGNSFVDLDFQRSEFPLYLNMRWKKIPKEPKENQEAEAPTKMAIGVEGGFQVDEELFDYEKSNFLALLPDRVLIPLPNQELPELISMVIDGILKASDLTEDEAQVMAWEDKRQVSKYAQNLVQVNNGKKISPDPKTWKCEESGMKENLW
;
A
#
# COMPACT_ATOMS: atom_id res chain seq x y z
N VAL A 1 6.57 8.68 -7.08
CA VAL A 1 7.75 7.82 -6.84
C VAL A 1 7.30 6.38 -6.96
N ARG A 2 7.94 5.53 -7.78
CA ARG A 2 7.56 4.11 -7.91
C ARG A 2 8.50 3.27 -7.02
N LYS A 3 8.15 3.12 -5.74
CA LYS A 3 8.95 2.39 -4.74
C LYS A 3 8.28 1.13 -4.19
N VAL A 4 7.13 0.76 -4.74
CA VAL A 4 6.36 -0.45 -4.37
C VAL A 4 6.66 -1.64 -5.27
N GLU A 5 6.93 -1.41 -6.57
CA GLU A 5 7.15 -2.47 -7.55
C GLU A 5 8.15 -2.04 -8.65
N CYS A 6 8.88 -3.00 -9.18
CA CYS A 6 9.76 -2.86 -10.34
C CYS A 6 8.99 -2.47 -11.61
N ILE A 7 9.57 -1.63 -12.47
CA ILE A 7 8.92 -1.26 -13.73
C ILE A 7 8.92 -2.35 -14.82
N TYR A 8 9.70 -3.43 -14.64
CA TYR A 8 9.87 -4.51 -15.62
C TYR A 8 9.47 -5.90 -15.07
N SER A 9 9.29 -6.04 -13.77
CA SER A 9 8.94 -7.29 -13.08
C SER A 9 8.03 -7.02 -11.90
N PHE A 10 7.54 -8.07 -11.24
CA PHE A 10 6.78 -7.96 -9.99
C PHE A 10 7.67 -7.96 -8.75
N ASP A 11 8.95 -7.59 -8.90
CA ASP A 11 9.83 -7.47 -7.74
C ASP A 11 9.41 -6.29 -6.88
N THR A 12 9.37 -6.52 -5.57
CA THR A 12 8.98 -5.53 -4.56
C THR A 12 10.10 -5.39 -3.52
N PRO A 13 10.01 -4.47 -2.55
CA PRO A 13 10.94 -4.43 -1.44
C PRO A 13 11.04 -5.75 -0.65
N GLU A 14 10.03 -6.62 -0.73
CA GLU A 14 10.02 -7.95 -0.09
C GLU A 14 10.75 -9.04 -0.89
N SER A 15 11.10 -8.77 -2.15
CA SER A 15 11.91 -9.69 -2.96
C SER A 15 13.28 -9.90 -2.31
N PRO A 16 13.96 -11.04 -2.55
CA PRO A 16 15.21 -11.41 -1.86
C PRO A 16 16.31 -10.33 -1.86
N ASP A 17 16.43 -9.59 -2.96
CA ASP A 17 17.43 -8.53 -3.14
C ASP A 17 16.87 -7.11 -2.92
N GLY A 18 15.57 -7.02 -2.60
CA GLY A 18 14.80 -5.79 -2.50
C GLY A 18 14.56 -5.08 -3.82
N LEU A 19 14.21 -3.80 -3.71
CA LEU A 19 13.92 -2.92 -4.83
C LEU A 19 14.90 -1.75 -4.87
N PHE A 20 15.44 -1.45 -6.05
CA PHE A 20 16.36 -0.34 -6.29
C PHE A 20 15.60 0.85 -6.89
N VAL A 21 15.47 1.95 -6.16
CA VAL A 21 14.81 3.17 -6.62
C VAL A 21 15.86 4.18 -7.04
N SER A 22 15.87 4.58 -8.31
CA SER A 22 16.86 5.57 -8.80
C SER A 22 16.64 6.93 -8.15
N LEU A 23 17.73 7.57 -7.69
CA LEU A 23 17.66 8.91 -7.11
C LEU A 23 17.45 10.01 -8.17
N SER A 24 17.59 9.71 -9.46
CA SER A 24 17.40 10.69 -10.55
C SER A 24 15.99 10.67 -11.15
N ASN A 25 15.45 9.48 -11.44
CA ASN A 25 14.17 9.31 -12.14
C ASN A 25 13.04 8.75 -11.25
N TYR A 26 13.35 8.36 -10.00
CA TYR A 26 12.40 7.86 -9.01
C TYR A 26 11.61 6.62 -9.43
N GLN A 27 12.16 5.83 -10.37
CA GLN A 27 11.63 4.54 -10.81
C GLN A 27 12.29 3.40 -10.00
N GLY A 28 11.49 2.38 -9.69
CA GLY A 28 11.93 1.16 -9.01
C GLY A 28 12.35 0.08 -10.01
N PHE A 29 13.44 -0.59 -9.70
CA PHE A 29 14.02 -1.66 -10.51
C PHE A 29 14.36 -2.85 -9.61
N GLY A 30 13.96 -4.04 -10.03
CA GLY A 30 14.40 -5.29 -9.42
C GLY A 30 15.89 -5.53 -9.69
N ASN A 31 16.48 -6.44 -8.93
CA ASN A 31 17.92 -6.73 -8.99
C ASN A 31 18.41 -7.10 -10.40
N SER A 32 17.59 -7.81 -11.18
CA SER A 32 17.91 -8.21 -12.56
C SER A 32 17.82 -7.06 -13.57
N PHE A 33 17.20 -5.93 -13.23
CA PHE A 33 16.90 -4.84 -14.17
C PHE A 33 17.56 -3.51 -13.81
N VAL A 34 18.13 -3.37 -12.61
CA VAL A 34 18.83 -2.13 -12.21
C VAL A 34 20.04 -1.83 -13.09
N ASP A 35 20.78 -2.85 -13.53
CA ASP A 35 21.92 -2.66 -14.45
C ASP A 35 21.47 -2.11 -15.82
N LEU A 36 20.29 -2.51 -16.27
CA LEU A 36 19.71 -2.01 -17.53
C LEU A 36 19.39 -0.51 -17.44
N ASP A 37 18.87 -0.07 -16.31
CA ASP A 37 18.64 1.36 -16.08
C ASP A 37 19.95 2.14 -15.97
N PHE A 38 20.95 1.60 -15.27
CA PHE A 38 22.27 2.22 -15.17
C PHE A 38 22.94 2.36 -16.53
N GLN A 39 22.91 1.32 -17.38
CA GLN A 39 23.43 1.36 -18.74
C GLN A 39 22.75 2.41 -19.62
N ARG A 40 21.46 2.69 -19.37
CA ARG A 40 20.67 3.67 -20.14
C ARG A 40 20.84 5.10 -19.63
N SER A 41 20.87 5.29 -18.32
CA SER A 41 20.85 6.61 -17.67
C SER A 41 22.23 7.13 -17.28
N GLU A 42 23.22 6.22 -17.19
CA GLU A 42 24.56 6.47 -16.65
C GLU A 42 24.57 7.08 -15.24
N PHE A 43 23.46 6.95 -14.51
CA PHE A 43 23.30 7.51 -13.17
C PHE A 43 23.53 6.43 -12.09
N PRO A 44 24.54 6.56 -11.21
CA PRO A 44 25.01 5.44 -10.40
C PRO A 44 24.30 5.26 -9.05
N LEU A 45 23.47 6.21 -8.60
CA LEU A 45 22.93 6.23 -7.24
C LEU A 45 21.50 5.70 -7.16
N TYR A 46 21.30 4.67 -6.34
CA TYR A 46 19.99 4.04 -6.13
C TYR A 46 19.72 3.84 -4.64
N LEU A 47 18.47 3.99 -4.21
CA LEU A 47 18.01 3.58 -2.89
C LEU A 47 17.57 2.12 -2.97
N ASN A 48 18.27 1.22 -2.29
CA ASN A 48 17.86 -0.18 -2.17
C ASN A 48 17.02 -0.38 -0.90
N MET A 49 15.75 -0.72 -1.09
CA MET A 49 14.79 -0.99 -0.02
C MET A 49 14.60 -2.50 0.12
N ARG A 50 14.83 -3.04 1.32
CA ARG A 50 14.68 -4.48 1.63
C ARG A 50 13.78 -4.68 2.83
N TRP A 51 12.71 -5.45 2.66
CA TRP A 51 11.75 -5.76 3.70
C TRP A 51 11.80 -7.26 3.99
N LYS A 52 11.99 -7.61 5.26
CA LYS A 52 12.05 -9.00 5.70
C LYS A 52 10.84 -9.31 6.57
N LYS A 53 10.08 -10.33 6.19
CA LYS A 53 8.98 -10.88 7.01
C LYS A 53 9.56 -11.65 8.19
N ILE A 54 9.21 -11.22 9.40
CA ILE A 54 9.59 -11.88 10.65
C ILE A 54 8.31 -12.39 11.30
N PRO A 55 8.18 -13.70 11.58
CA PRO A 55 7.03 -14.21 12.34
C PRO A 55 6.98 -13.55 13.72
N LYS A 56 5.81 -13.06 14.13
CA LYS A 56 5.59 -12.62 15.50
C LYS A 56 5.66 -13.85 16.43
N GLU A 57 6.24 -13.66 17.62
CA GLU A 57 6.16 -14.71 18.64
C GLU A 57 4.69 -14.98 18.97
N PRO A 58 4.27 -16.26 19.02
CA PRO A 58 2.89 -16.58 19.32
C PRO A 58 2.57 -16.07 20.72
N LYS A 59 1.55 -15.20 20.83
CA LYS A 59 1.01 -14.82 22.13
C LYS A 59 0.46 -16.09 22.79
N GLU A 60 1.01 -16.45 23.94
CA GLU A 60 0.52 -17.57 24.74
C GLU A 60 -0.95 -17.32 25.14
N ASN A 61 -1.82 -18.25 24.76
CA ASN A 61 -3.21 -18.39 25.20
C ASN A 61 -4.06 -17.10 25.28
N GLN A 62 -4.69 -16.75 24.16
CA GLN A 62 -6.09 -16.32 24.22
C GLN A 62 -6.93 -17.42 23.60
N GLU A 63 -7.76 -18.07 24.41
CA GLU A 63 -8.77 -19.00 23.92
C GLU A 63 -9.57 -18.29 22.82
N ALA A 64 -9.46 -18.78 21.59
CA ALA A 64 -10.16 -18.21 20.45
C ALA A 64 -11.66 -18.37 20.68
N GLU A 65 -12.32 -17.32 21.19
CA GLU A 65 -13.77 -17.27 21.28
C GLU A 65 -14.35 -17.47 19.88
N ALA A 66 -15.26 -18.44 19.75
CA ALA A 66 -15.90 -18.74 18.47
C ALA A 66 -16.60 -17.48 17.92
N PRO A 67 -16.41 -17.12 16.65
CA PRO A 67 -16.96 -15.90 16.08
C PRO A 67 -18.49 -15.92 16.14
N THR A 68 -19.08 -14.94 16.81
CA THR A 68 -20.52 -14.75 16.96
C THR A 68 -21.14 -14.02 15.76
N LYS A 69 -20.33 -13.40 14.90
CA LYS A 69 -20.72 -12.61 13.73
C LYS A 69 -20.02 -13.11 12.46
N MET A 70 -20.74 -13.16 11.34
CA MET A 70 -20.18 -13.43 10.02
C MET A 70 -19.53 -12.16 9.43
N ALA A 71 -18.54 -11.60 10.11
CA ALA A 71 -17.79 -10.44 9.64
C ALA A 71 -16.30 -10.64 9.94
N ILE A 72 -15.43 -10.25 9.02
CA ILE A 72 -13.98 -10.39 9.13
C ILE A 72 -13.39 -9.21 9.91
N GLY A 73 -12.53 -9.46 10.90
CA GLY A 73 -11.73 -8.43 11.59
C GLY A 73 -12.50 -7.54 12.59
N VAL A 74 -13.66 -8.00 13.10
CA VAL A 74 -14.47 -7.24 14.08
C VAL A 74 -14.57 -7.96 15.42
N GLU A 75 -14.88 -7.22 16.49
CA GLU A 75 -15.16 -7.77 17.82
C GLU A 75 -16.35 -8.74 17.77
N GLY A 76 -16.05 -10.04 17.98
CA GLY A 76 -16.97 -11.17 17.83
C GLY A 76 -17.13 -11.70 16.40
N GLY A 77 -16.30 -11.31 15.43
CA GLY A 77 -16.29 -11.79 14.04
C GLY A 77 -15.16 -12.78 13.75
N PHE A 78 -15.07 -13.29 12.52
CA PHE A 78 -13.91 -14.07 12.05
C PHE A 78 -12.67 -13.19 12.14
N GLN A 79 -11.78 -13.47 13.09
CA GLN A 79 -10.47 -12.84 13.09
C GLN A 79 -9.68 -13.41 11.92
N VAL A 80 -9.52 -12.61 10.86
CA VAL A 80 -8.56 -12.94 9.81
C VAL A 80 -7.22 -12.53 10.38
N ASP A 81 -6.48 -13.57 10.76
CA ASP A 81 -5.08 -13.58 11.13
C ASP A 81 -4.62 -12.34 11.91
N GLU A 82 -4.52 -12.44 13.24
CA GLU A 82 -3.64 -11.56 14.00
C GLU A 82 -2.34 -11.43 13.21
N GLU A 83 -1.99 -10.22 12.72
CA GLU A 83 -0.91 -10.00 11.76
C GLU A 83 0.33 -10.84 12.14
N LEU A 84 0.45 -12.03 11.54
CA LEU A 84 1.35 -13.10 12.01
C LEU A 84 2.82 -12.73 11.79
N PHE A 85 3.06 -11.64 11.08
CA PHE A 85 4.35 -11.20 10.62
C PHE A 85 4.54 -9.72 10.90
N ASP A 86 5.70 -9.37 11.46
CA ASP A 86 6.26 -8.03 11.41
C ASP A 86 7.17 -7.88 10.18
N TYR A 87 7.38 -6.64 9.75
CA TYR A 87 8.29 -6.30 8.66
C TYR A 87 9.49 -5.54 9.19
N GLU A 88 10.67 -6.13 9.09
CA GLU A 88 11.93 -5.43 9.30
C GLU A 88 12.33 -4.73 8.00
N LYS A 89 12.32 -3.38 8.03
CA LYS A 89 12.65 -2.54 6.87
C LYS A 89 14.10 -2.07 6.97
N SER A 90 14.93 -2.52 6.03
CA SER A 90 16.32 -2.11 5.89
C SER A 90 16.53 -1.32 4.59
N ASN A 91 17.22 -0.18 4.68
CA ASN A 91 17.47 0.71 3.55
C ASN A 91 18.97 0.90 3.34
N PHE A 92 19.40 0.93 2.08
CA PHE A 92 20.79 1.11 1.70
C PHE A 92 20.91 2.10 0.54
N LEU A 93 21.97 2.90 0.51
CA LEU A 93 22.40 3.61 -0.70
C LEU A 93 23.26 2.64 -1.52
N ALA A 94 22.77 2.27 -2.69
CA ALA A 94 23.45 1.40 -3.65
C ALA A 94 24.18 2.22 -4.71
N LEU A 95 25.46 1.91 -4.93
CA LEU A 95 26.30 2.51 -5.97
C LEU A 95 26.54 1.50 -7.08
N LEU A 96 26.07 1.80 -8.30
CA LEU A 96 26.35 1.01 -9.50
C LEU A 96 27.58 1.53 -10.26
N PRO A 97 28.29 0.67 -11.02
CA PRO A 97 28.00 -0.74 -11.30
C PRO A 97 28.47 -1.72 -10.22
N ASP A 98 29.33 -1.29 -9.28
CA ASP A 98 29.98 -2.16 -8.31
C ASP A 98 29.03 -2.72 -7.24
N ARG A 99 27.78 -2.23 -7.20
CA ARG A 99 26.71 -2.63 -6.29
C ARG A 99 27.13 -2.54 -4.82
N VAL A 100 27.92 -1.51 -4.50
CA VAL A 100 28.31 -1.19 -3.12
C VAL A 100 27.09 -0.71 -2.37
N LEU A 101 26.79 -1.33 -1.23
CA LEU A 101 25.66 -0.98 -0.37
C LEU A 101 26.16 -0.26 0.88
N ILE A 102 25.75 1.00 1.04
CA ILE A 102 26.00 1.80 2.24
C ILE A 102 24.74 1.76 3.11
N PRO A 103 24.80 1.27 4.36
CA PRO A 103 23.63 1.22 5.23
C PRO A 103 23.12 2.62 5.57
N LEU A 104 21.80 2.77 5.63
CA LEU A 104 21.13 4.03 6.00
C LEU A 104 20.41 3.87 7.34
N PRO A 105 20.33 4.94 8.16
CA PRO A 105 20.85 6.29 7.93
C PRO A 105 22.38 6.40 8.10
N ASN A 106 23.03 7.29 7.35
CA ASN A 106 24.47 7.56 7.46
C ASN A 106 24.75 9.07 7.44
N GLN A 107 25.41 9.58 8.49
CA GLN A 107 25.70 11.01 8.67
C GLN A 107 26.87 11.52 7.81
N GLU A 108 27.68 10.63 7.25
CA GLU A 108 28.80 10.97 6.38
C GLU A 108 28.35 11.26 4.94
N LEU A 109 27.10 10.96 4.61
CA LEU A 109 26.54 11.23 3.30
C LEU A 109 26.25 12.74 3.11
N PRO A 110 26.48 13.28 1.91
CA PRO A 110 26.06 14.64 1.58
C PRO A 110 24.58 14.89 1.89
N GLU A 111 24.28 16.05 2.46
CA GLU A 111 22.92 16.44 2.88
C GLU A 111 21.90 16.30 1.75
N LEU A 112 22.27 16.69 0.52
CA LEU A 112 21.41 16.55 -0.65
C LEU A 112 20.97 15.10 -0.90
N ILE A 113 21.87 14.12 -0.74
CA ILE A 113 21.57 12.71 -0.95
C ILE A 113 20.60 12.23 0.13
N SER A 114 20.86 12.59 1.39
CA SER A 114 19.98 12.27 2.52
C SER A 114 18.58 12.86 2.34
N MET A 115 18.48 14.12 1.88
CA MET A 115 17.20 14.77 1.59
C MET A 115 16.42 14.06 0.48
N VAL A 116 17.09 13.64 -0.59
CA VAL A 116 16.43 12.91 -1.69
C VAL A 116 15.94 11.55 -1.22
N ILE A 117 16.75 10.82 -0.46
CA ILE A 117 16.38 9.53 0.14
C ILE A 117 15.14 9.69 1.05
N ASP A 118 15.16 10.66 1.94
CA ASP A 118 14.03 10.96 2.83
C ASP A 118 12.76 11.32 2.04
N GLY A 119 12.92 12.09 0.96
CA GLY A 119 11.82 12.44 0.06
C GLY A 119 11.22 11.21 -0.61
N ILE A 120 12.05 10.28 -1.09
CA ILE A 120 11.61 9.00 -1.67
C ILE A 120 10.88 8.17 -0.61
N LEU A 121 11.44 8.02 0.59
CA LEU A 121 10.85 7.23 1.68
C LEU A 121 9.51 7.80 2.17
N LYS A 122 9.34 9.13 2.17
CA LYS A 122 8.10 9.80 2.59
C LYS A 122 7.07 9.97 1.48
N ALA A 123 7.46 9.86 0.21
CA ALA A 123 6.52 10.00 -0.89
C ALA A 123 5.36 9.00 -0.74
N SER A 124 4.12 9.46 -0.82
CA SER A 124 2.96 8.58 -0.79
C SER A 124 3.04 7.55 -1.92
N ASP A 125 2.82 6.29 -1.60
CA ASP A 125 2.69 5.27 -2.61
C ASP A 125 1.41 5.53 -3.41
N LEU A 126 1.54 5.55 -4.74
CA LEU A 126 0.42 5.86 -5.64
C LEU A 126 -0.68 4.76 -5.61
N THR A 127 -0.48 3.70 -4.83
CA THR A 127 -1.28 2.47 -4.84
C THR A 127 -2.17 2.29 -3.62
N GLU A 128 -2.06 3.07 -2.55
CA GLU A 128 -2.88 2.87 -1.35
C GLU A 128 -3.44 4.20 -0.82
N ASP A 129 -4.67 4.49 -1.24
CA ASP A 129 -5.89 4.37 -0.42
C ASP A 129 -5.76 4.17 1.11
N GLU A 130 -4.76 4.72 1.80
CA GLU A 130 -4.75 4.82 3.27
C GLU A 130 -6.00 5.55 3.79
N ALA A 131 -6.58 6.43 2.96
CA ALA A 131 -7.86 7.09 3.21
C ALA A 131 -9.07 6.13 3.23
N GLN A 132 -9.01 4.96 2.59
CA GLN A 132 -10.13 4.02 2.56
C GLN A 132 -10.23 3.15 3.82
N VAL A 133 -9.11 2.85 4.48
CA VAL A 133 -9.09 1.97 5.66
C VAL A 133 -9.58 2.69 6.92
N MET A 134 -9.24 3.98 7.08
CA MET A 134 -9.72 4.81 8.21
C MET A 134 -11.24 5.05 8.22
N ALA A 135 -11.94 4.77 7.12
CA ALA A 135 -13.40 4.95 7.00
C ALA A 135 -14.23 3.84 7.68
N TRP A 136 -13.58 2.79 8.22
CA TRP A 136 -14.27 1.61 8.75
C TRP A 136 -14.45 1.58 10.28
N GLU A 137 -13.85 2.52 11.02
CA GLU A 137 -13.98 2.59 12.49
C GLU A 137 -15.33 3.14 12.97
N ASP A 138 -16.16 3.66 12.07
CA ASP A 138 -17.45 4.22 12.48
C ASP A 138 -18.43 3.09 12.85
N LYS A 139 -18.75 2.97 14.14
CA LYS A 139 -19.77 2.03 14.65
C LYS A 139 -21.13 2.44 14.12
N ARG A 140 -21.47 1.99 12.90
CA ARG A 140 -22.72 2.28 12.19
C ARG A 140 -23.91 2.03 13.11
N GLN A 141 -24.55 3.11 13.54
CA GLN A 141 -25.78 3.05 14.31
C GLN A 141 -26.96 2.80 13.37
N VAL A 142 -27.96 2.05 13.83
CA VAL A 142 -29.20 1.88 13.07
C VAL A 142 -29.86 3.26 12.93
N SER A 143 -30.15 3.65 11.68
CA SER A 143 -30.88 4.90 11.41
C SER A 143 -32.23 4.87 12.13
N LYS A 144 -32.61 6.00 12.76
CA LYS A 144 -33.92 6.19 13.40
C LYS A 144 -35.09 5.94 12.42
N TYR A 145 -34.82 6.04 11.12
CA TYR A 145 -35.80 5.85 10.05
C TYR A 145 -35.77 4.45 9.44
N ALA A 146 -34.83 3.57 9.80
CA ALA A 146 -34.62 2.28 9.13
C ALA A 146 -35.90 1.40 9.07
N GLN A 147 -36.73 1.43 10.11
CA GLN A 147 -37.97 0.65 10.18
C GLN A 147 -39.17 1.30 9.48
N ASN A 148 -39.20 2.64 9.42
CA ASN A 148 -40.40 3.41 9.05
C ASN A 148 -40.17 4.33 7.84
N LEU A 149 -39.08 4.13 7.08
CA LEU A 149 -38.79 4.94 5.91
C LEU A 149 -39.83 4.66 4.80
N VAL A 150 -40.63 5.66 4.47
CA VAL A 150 -41.64 5.55 3.42
C VAL A 150 -40.95 5.44 2.06
N GLN A 151 -41.18 4.34 1.36
CA GLN A 151 -40.71 4.14 -0.02
C GLN A 151 -41.76 4.63 -1.01
N VAL A 152 -41.43 5.68 -1.77
CA VAL A 152 -42.32 6.23 -2.79
C VAL A 152 -42.14 5.47 -4.10
N ASN A 153 -43.23 5.03 -4.73
CA ASN A 153 -43.16 4.42 -6.05
C ASN A 153 -43.16 5.51 -7.14
N ASN A 154 -41.98 5.79 -7.70
CA ASN A 154 -41.80 6.75 -8.81
C ASN A 154 -41.85 6.09 -10.21
N GLY A 155 -42.17 4.79 -10.29
CA GLY A 155 -42.24 4.03 -11.54
C GLY A 155 -40.90 3.74 -12.22
N LYS A 156 -39.76 4.18 -11.65
CA LYS A 156 -38.43 3.91 -12.19
C LYS A 156 -37.88 2.60 -11.64
N LYS A 157 -37.31 1.78 -12.51
CA LYS A 157 -36.55 0.58 -12.11
C LYS A 157 -35.06 0.89 -12.19
N ILE A 158 -34.36 0.70 -11.08
CA ILE A 158 -32.90 0.82 -11.05
C ILE A 158 -32.31 -0.39 -11.78
N SER A 159 -31.49 -0.10 -12.79
CA SER A 159 -30.78 -1.13 -13.56
C SER A 159 -29.74 -1.83 -12.69
N PRO A 160 -29.53 -3.14 -12.80
CA PRO A 160 -28.45 -3.83 -12.11
C PRO A 160 -27.07 -3.56 -12.74
N ASP A 161 -27.01 -2.99 -13.95
CA ASP A 161 -25.75 -2.64 -14.62
C ASP A 161 -25.29 -1.23 -14.20
N PRO A 162 -24.21 -1.08 -13.42
CA PRO A 162 -23.73 0.20 -12.93
C PRO A 162 -23.33 1.18 -14.04
N LYS A 163 -22.94 0.66 -15.23
CA LYS A 163 -22.56 1.50 -16.37
C LYS A 163 -23.71 2.35 -16.91
N THR A 164 -24.94 1.94 -16.61
CA THR A 164 -26.16 2.64 -17.01
C THR A 164 -26.57 3.74 -16.03
N TRP A 165 -25.96 3.79 -14.84
CA TRP A 165 -26.30 4.78 -13.82
C TRP A 165 -25.74 6.15 -14.20
N LYS A 166 -26.53 7.18 -13.90
CA LYS A 166 -26.10 8.57 -13.99
C LYS A 166 -26.92 9.42 -13.04
N CYS A 167 -26.32 10.49 -12.53
CA CYS A 167 -27.04 11.52 -11.80
C CYS A 167 -28.16 12.08 -12.70
N GLU A 168 -29.36 12.18 -12.15
CA GLU A 168 -30.53 12.68 -12.89
C GLU A 168 -30.40 14.16 -13.25
N GLU A 169 -29.73 14.95 -12.42
CA GLU A 169 -29.55 16.39 -12.62
C GLU A 169 -28.26 16.72 -13.40
N SER A 170 -27.11 16.17 -12.97
CA SER A 170 -25.80 16.55 -13.53
C SER A 170 -25.30 15.60 -14.62
N GLY A 171 -25.83 14.39 -14.72
CA GLY A 171 -25.36 13.36 -15.66
C GLY A 171 -24.03 12.69 -15.25
N MET A 172 -23.47 12.99 -14.08
CA MET A 172 -22.29 12.32 -13.53
C MET A 172 -22.48 10.80 -13.43
N LYS A 173 -21.40 10.01 -13.53
CA LYS A 173 -21.43 8.54 -13.55
C LYS A 173 -20.71 7.88 -12.37
N GLU A 174 -20.16 8.67 -11.48
CA GLU A 174 -19.38 8.22 -10.32
C GLU A 174 -19.94 8.86 -9.05
N ASN A 175 -19.70 8.23 -7.89
CA ASN A 175 -20.16 8.69 -6.58
C ASN A 175 -21.68 8.99 -6.52
N LEU A 176 -22.48 8.03 -7.00
CA LEU A 176 -23.94 8.11 -7.06
C LEU A 176 -24.57 7.52 -5.79
N TRP A 177 -25.59 8.17 -5.24
CA TRP A 177 -26.32 7.78 -4.03
C TRP A 177 -27.82 7.63 -4.31
#